data_AF-A0A2G8CWP8-F1
#
_entry.id   AF-A0A2G8CWP8-F1
#
_cell.length_a   1.000
_cell.length_b   1.000
_cell.length_c   1.000
_cell.angle_alpha   90.00
_cell.angle_beta   90.00
_cell.angle_gamma   90.00
#
_symmetry.space_group_name_H-M   'P 1'
#
loop_
_entity.id
_entity.type
_entity.pdbx_description
1 polymer ?
#
loop_
_entity_poly.entity_id
_entity_poly.type
_entity_poly.pdbx_seq_one_letter_code
_entity_poly.pdbx_strand_id
1 'polypeptide(L)'
;MSNITLNYWLSVFFSWIPALIFFLIEKDKGNPQARAYHAANLNFSLLRVMVIVATWILGVIPYLGWVLAPLLGIGSIVLFVFHIIAAVKAPENYRTGQQPGFLFNIPMVK
;
A
#
# COMPACT_ATOMS: atom_id res chain seq x y z
N MET A 1 -7.42 15.31 -8.17
CA MET A 1 -6.29 15.31 -7.21
C MET A 1 -6.74 14.93 -5.80
N SER A 2 -7.79 15.56 -5.25
CA SER A 2 -8.30 15.28 -3.88
C SER A 2 -8.50 13.78 -3.57
N ASN A 3 -9.19 13.03 -4.45
CA ASN A 3 -9.51 11.61 -4.20
C ASN A 3 -8.27 10.71 -4.09
N ILE A 4 -7.18 11.03 -4.79
CA ILE A 4 -5.94 10.22 -4.75
C ILE A 4 -5.21 10.48 -3.44
N THR A 5 -5.02 11.76 -3.08
CA THR A 5 -4.42 12.15 -1.80
C THR A 5 -5.20 11.55 -0.63
N LEU A 6 -6.52 11.65 -0.66
CA LEU A 6 -7.40 11.11 0.37
C LEU A 6 -7.29 9.58 0.46
N ASN A 7 -7.33 8.87 -0.67
CA ASN A 7 -7.18 7.43 -0.72
C ASN A 7 -5.87 6.96 -0.06
N TYR A 8 -4.75 7.59 -0.41
CA TYR A 8 -3.44 7.23 0.13
C TYR A 8 -3.40 7.44 1.65
N TRP A 9 -3.79 8.61 2.14
CA TRP A 9 -3.77 8.89 3.60
C TRP A 9 -4.70 7.98 4.38
N LEU A 10 -5.92 7.73 3.89
CA LEU A 10 -6.81 6.77 4.52
C LEU A 10 -6.19 5.36 4.52
N SER A 11 -5.50 4.97 3.46
CA SER A 11 -4.90 3.64 3.37
C SER A 11 -3.66 3.47 4.24
N VAL A 12 -2.91 4.54 4.50
CA VAL A 12 -1.81 4.55 5.47
C VAL A 12 -2.31 4.06 6.84
N PHE A 13 -3.40 4.66 7.34
CA PHE A 13 -3.89 4.45 8.72
C PHE A 13 -4.97 3.38 8.85
N PHE A 14 -5.82 3.19 7.83
CA PHE A 14 -6.93 2.23 7.83
C PHE A 14 -6.69 1.04 6.89
N SER A 15 -5.44 0.85 6.45
CA SER A 15 -5.01 -0.33 5.68
C SER A 15 -5.71 -0.42 4.30
N TRP A 16 -6.05 -1.62 3.86
CA TRP A 16 -6.48 -1.93 2.49
C TRP A 16 -7.93 -1.60 2.17
N ILE A 17 -8.82 -1.45 3.17
CA ILE A 17 -10.26 -1.26 2.92
C ILE A 17 -10.52 0.04 2.15
N PRO A 18 -10.00 1.22 2.56
CA PRO A 18 -10.15 2.43 1.76
C PRO A 18 -9.56 2.27 0.36
N ALA A 19 -8.36 1.68 0.26
CA ALA A 19 -7.70 1.45 -1.02
C ALA A 19 -8.57 0.65 -2.00
N LEU A 20 -9.25 -0.39 -1.49
CA LEU A 20 -10.16 -1.21 -2.29
C LEU A 20 -11.37 -0.40 -2.74
N ILE A 21 -12.02 0.31 -1.82
CA ILE A 21 -13.21 1.12 -2.13
C ILE A 21 -12.88 2.13 -3.23
N PHE A 22 -11.81 2.92 -3.06
CA PHE A 22 -11.40 3.91 -4.06
C PHE A 22 -11.01 3.25 -5.39
N PHE A 23 -10.32 2.10 -5.37
CA PHE A 23 -10.01 1.39 -6.62
C PHE A 23 -11.26 0.94 -7.36
N LEU A 24 -12.25 0.36 -6.67
CA LEU A 24 -13.48 -0.13 -7.29
C LEU A 24 -14.34 1.01 -7.86
N ILE A 25 -14.38 2.17 -7.21
CA ILE A 25 -15.15 3.32 -7.69
C ILE A 25 -14.45 3.98 -8.90
N GLU A 26 -13.12 4.05 -8.90
CA GLU A 26 -12.37 4.82 -9.91
C GLU A 26 -11.95 3.99 -11.13
N LYS A 27 -11.86 2.64 -11.02
CA LYS A 27 -11.33 1.78 -12.09
C LYS A 27 -12.06 1.90 -13.43
N ASP A 28 -13.36 2.21 -13.41
CA ASP A 28 -14.21 2.26 -14.61
C ASP A 28 -14.39 3.68 -15.16
N LYS A 29 -13.80 4.71 -14.54
CA LYS A 29 -13.98 6.13 -14.93
C LYS A 29 -13.12 6.57 -16.12
N GLY A 30 -12.39 5.65 -16.75
CA GLY A 30 -11.66 5.91 -18.00
C GLY A 30 -10.38 6.76 -17.88
N ASN A 31 -9.96 7.21 -16.70
CA ASN A 31 -8.68 7.89 -16.50
C ASN A 31 -7.57 6.88 -16.16
N PRO A 32 -6.64 6.57 -17.09
CA PRO A 32 -5.63 5.53 -16.88
C PRO A 32 -4.64 5.89 -15.79
N GLN A 33 -4.30 7.16 -15.65
CA GLN A 33 -3.36 7.64 -14.64
C GLN A 33 -3.98 7.51 -13.24
N ALA A 34 -5.21 7.99 -13.04
CA ALA A 34 -5.89 7.86 -11.76
C ALA A 34 -6.05 6.37 -11.37
N ARG A 35 -6.46 5.52 -12.31
CA ARG A 35 -6.56 4.08 -12.09
C ARG A 35 -5.23 3.48 -11.63
N ALA A 36 -4.11 3.83 -12.29
CA ALA A 36 -2.79 3.33 -11.90
C ALA A 36 -2.41 3.71 -10.46
N TYR A 37 -2.75 4.93 -10.02
CA TYR A 37 -2.54 5.36 -8.63
C TYR A 37 -3.40 4.56 -7.63
N HIS A 38 -4.69 4.37 -7.93
CA HIS A 38 -5.58 3.60 -7.06
C HIS A 38 -5.18 2.12 -7.00
N ALA A 39 -4.79 1.53 -8.13
CA ALA A 39 -4.29 0.16 -8.21
C ALA A 39 -2.98 -0.02 -7.42
N ALA A 40 -2.02 0.89 -7.62
CA ALA A 40 -0.75 0.86 -6.90
C ALA A 40 -0.95 0.98 -5.38
N ASN A 41 -1.83 1.89 -4.95
CA ASN A 41 -2.15 2.05 -3.53
C ASN A 41 -2.78 0.77 -2.95
N LEU A 42 -3.75 0.18 -3.64
CA LEU A 42 -4.37 -1.08 -3.22
C LEU A 42 -3.34 -2.21 -3.13
N ASN A 43 -2.51 -2.36 -4.14
CA ASN A 43 -1.43 -3.34 -4.16
C ASN A 43 -0.50 -3.20 -2.95
N PHE A 44 -0.09 -1.97 -2.63
CA PHE A 44 0.83 -1.73 -1.53
C PHE A 44 0.15 -1.92 -0.16
N SER A 45 -1.13 -1.55 -0.03
CA SER A 45 -1.91 -1.83 1.18
C SER A 45 -2.06 -3.33 1.41
N LEU A 46 -2.37 -4.11 0.37
CA LEU A 46 -2.47 -5.56 0.45
C LEU A 46 -1.13 -6.21 0.79
N LEU A 47 -0.02 -5.72 0.23
CA LEU A 47 1.33 -6.14 0.61
C LEU A 47 1.57 -5.96 2.11
N ARG A 48 1.24 -4.79 2.68
CA ARG A 48 1.37 -4.54 4.12
C ARG A 48 0.56 -5.53 4.96
N VAL A 49 -0.68 -5.80 4.54
CA VAL A 49 -1.55 -6.78 5.21
C VAL A 49 -0.93 -8.17 5.16
N MET A 50 -0.44 -8.61 4.01
CA MET A 50 0.21 -9.91 3.86
C MET A 50 1.44 -10.04 4.76
N VAL A 51 2.26 -9.00 4.89
CA VAL A 51 3.42 -9.00 5.79
C VAL A 51 2.98 -9.12 7.25
N ILE A 52 1.94 -8.39 7.67
CA ILE A 52 1.39 -8.51 9.03
C ILE A 52 0.89 -9.93 9.27
N VAL A 53 0.09 -10.49 8.36
CA VAL A 53 -0.45 -11.85 8.46
C VAL A 53 0.68 -12.89 8.51
N ALA A 54 1.68 -12.79 7.64
CA ALA A 54 2.85 -13.66 7.65
C ALA A 54 3.63 -13.57 8.96
N THR A 55 3.77 -12.36 9.53
CA THR A 55 4.41 -12.16 10.84
C THR A 55 3.66 -12.90 11.95
N TRP A 56 2.33 -12.83 11.98
CA TRP A 56 1.50 -13.57 12.95
C TRP A 56 1.61 -15.08 12.78
N ILE A 57 1.57 -15.58 11.54
CA ILE A 57 1.71 -17.01 11.25
C ILE A 57 3.10 -17.52 11.67
N LEU A 58 4.16 -16.76 11.38
CA LEU A 58 5.50 -17.14 11.80
C LEU A 58 5.64 -17.10 13.32
N GLY A 59 4.99 -16.16 14.00
CA GLY A 59 5.03 -16.04 15.47
C GLY A 59 4.55 -17.27 16.22
N VAL A 60 3.70 -18.12 15.62
CA VAL A 60 3.25 -19.37 16.26
C VAL A 60 4.21 -20.55 16.08
N ILE A 61 5.24 -20.43 15.23
CA ILE A 61 6.21 -21.49 14.95
C ILE A 61 7.40 -21.35 15.92
N PRO A 62 7.63 -22.31 16.83
CA PRO A 62 8.76 -22.25 17.77
C PRO A 62 10.12 -22.23 17.04
N TYR A 63 11.11 -21.58 17.65
CA TYR A 63 12.48 -21.43 17.15
C TYR A 63 12.61 -20.60 15.86
N LEU A 64 12.03 -21.05 14.74
CA LEU A 64 12.10 -20.36 13.46
C LEU A 64 11.32 -19.04 13.48
N GLY A 65 10.11 -19.08 14.05
CA GLY A 65 9.25 -17.91 14.20
C GLY A 65 9.85 -16.82 15.08
N TRP A 66 10.56 -17.20 16.14
CA TRP A 66 11.17 -16.25 17.06
C TRP A 66 12.27 -15.41 16.42
N VAL A 67 12.91 -15.90 15.35
CA VAL A 67 13.91 -15.14 14.60
C VAL A 67 13.27 -14.40 13.43
N LEU A 68 12.41 -15.06 12.65
CA LEU A 68 11.84 -14.48 11.44
C LEU A 68 10.72 -13.47 11.70
N ALA A 69 9.89 -13.66 12.73
CA ALA A 69 8.78 -12.76 13.02
C ALA A 69 9.26 -11.37 13.44
N PRO A 70 10.30 -11.19 14.30
CA PRO A 70 10.85 -9.87 14.57
C PRO A 70 11.40 -9.17 13.31
N LEU A 71 12.09 -9.90 12.43
CA LEU A 71 12.61 -9.34 11.18
C LEU A 71 11.50 -8.82 10.27
N LEU A 72 10.42 -9.58 10.09
CA LEU A 72 9.25 -9.12 9.34
C LEU A 72 8.49 -8.01 10.06
N GLY A 73 8.47 -8.01 11.40
CA GLY A 73 7.93 -6.92 12.20
C GLY A 73 8.62 -5.59 11.91
N ILE A 74 9.95 -5.58 11.83
CA ILE A 74 10.73 -4.41 11.39
C ILE A 74 10.38 -4.05 9.94
N GLY A 75 10.30 -5.04 9.06
CA GLY A 75 9.86 -4.84 7.66
C GLY A 75 8.49 -4.17 7.55
N SER A 76 7.54 -4.52 8.42
CA SER A 76 6.21 -3.90 8.48
C SER A 76 6.28 -2.39 8.79
N ILE A 77 7.17 -1.99 9.70
CA ILE A 77 7.42 -0.56 10.02
C ILE A 77 8.03 0.16 8.81
N VAL A 78 9.02 -0.46 8.14
CA VAL A 78 9.61 0.12 6.92
C VAL A 78 8.56 0.30 5.83
N LEU A 79 7.70 -0.69 5.60
CA LEU A 79 6.61 -0.57 4.63
C LEU A 79 5.60 0.51 5.02
N PHE A 80 5.33 0.70 6.32
CA PHE A 80 4.48 1.80 6.79
C PHE A 80 5.09 3.16 6.44
N VAL A 81 6.39 3.35 6.68
CA VAL A 81 7.11 4.58 6.30
C VAL A 81 7.07 4.81 4.79
N PHE A 82 7.28 3.77 3.98
CA PHE A 82 7.15 3.88 2.52
C PHE A 82 5.74 4.28 2.07
N HIS A 83 4.70 3.80 2.77
CA HIS A 83 3.32 4.25 2.50
C HIS A 83 3.15 5.74 2.78
N ILE A 84 3.69 6.25 3.88
CA ILE A 84 3.65 7.69 4.22
C ILE A 84 4.36 8.50 3.15
N ILE A 85 5.57 8.08 2.74
CA ILE A 85 6.34 8.77 1.68
C ILE A 85 5.53 8.82 0.39
N ALA A 86 4.88 7.71 0.01
CA ALA A 86 4.03 7.66 -1.17
C ALA A 86 2.81 8.61 -1.03
N ALA A 87 2.18 8.67 0.14
CA ALA A 87 1.05 9.57 0.41
C ALA A 87 1.43 11.05 0.35
N VAL A 88 2.61 11.41 0.87
CA VAL A 88 3.15 12.77 0.81
C VAL A 88 3.47 13.19 -0.64
N LYS A 89 4.04 12.28 -1.45
CA LYS A 89 4.44 12.56 -2.84
C LYS A 89 3.29 12.44 -3.85
N ALA A 90 2.23 11.71 -3.53
CA ALA A 90 1.13 11.41 -4.45
C ALA A 90 0.52 12.66 -5.14
N PRO A 91 0.23 13.78 -4.45
CA PRO A 91 -0.40 14.94 -5.08
C PRO A 91 0.50 15.58 -6.14
N GLU A 92 1.79 15.74 -5.83
CA GLU A 92 2.75 16.35 -6.74
C GLU A 92 3.03 15.44 -7.94
N ASN A 93 3.32 14.16 -7.69
CA ASN A 93 3.58 13.19 -8.74
C ASN A 93 2.38 13.06 -9.70
N TYR A 94 1.16 13.07 -9.16
CA TYR A 94 -0.04 12.97 -9.98
C TYR A 94 -0.20 14.20 -10.88
N ARG A 95 0.05 15.39 -10.32
CA ARG A 95 0.01 16.66 -11.08
C ARG A 95 1.02 16.70 -12.22
N THR A 96 2.20 16.12 -12.01
CA THR A 96 3.32 16.14 -12.96
C THR A 96 3.35 14.94 -13.91
N GLY A 97 2.37 14.04 -13.84
CA GLY A 97 2.33 12.85 -14.70
C GLY A 97 3.31 11.74 -14.32
N GLN A 98 3.90 11.82 -13.12
CA GLN A 98 4.86 10.82 -12.64
C GLN A 98 4.16 9.56 -12.11
N GLN A 99 4.97 8.56 -11.78
CA GLN A 99 4.50 7.29 -11.24
C GLN A 99 4.05 7.40 -9.76
N PRO A 100 3.25 6.43 -9.25
CA PRO A 100 2.58 6.46 -7.94
C PRO A 100 3.45 6.52 -6.67
N GLY A 101 4.76 6.71 -6.78
CA GLY A 101 5.66 7.03 -5.67
C GLY A 101 6.08 5.87 -4.77
N PHE A 102 5.57 4.65 -4.98
CA PHE A 102 6.01 3.47 -4.24
C PHE A 102 7.38 3.00 -4.72
N LEU A 103 8.36 2.95 -3.81
CA LEU A 103 9.71 2.44 -4.08
C LEU A 103 9.71 0.95 -4.43
N PHE A 104 8.79 0.21 -3.83
CA PHE A 104 8.56 -1.22 -4.04
C PHE A 104 7.07 -1.50 -3.99
N ASN A 105 6.57 -2.41 -4.82
CA ASN A 105 5.18 -2.85 -4.79
C ASN A 105 5.03 -4.22 -5.48
N ILE A 106 3.97 -4.96 -5.15
CA ILE A 106 3.63 -6.23 -5.80
C ILE A 106 2.35 -6.03 -6.62
N PRO A 107 2.40 -6.11 -7.96
CA PRO A 107 1.23 -5.84 -8.81
C PRO A 107 0.25 -7.01 -8.79
N MET A 108 -0.68 -7.00 -7.83
CA MET A 108 -1.75 -7.99 -7.69
C MET A 108 -2.98 -7.60 -8.53
N VAL A 109 -3.32 -6.32 -8.55
CA VAL A 109 -4.38 -5.73 -9.40
C VAL A 109 -3.78 -4.79 -10.44
N LYS A 110 -4.42 -4.71 -11.61
CA LYS A 110 -4.07 -3.85 -12.74
C LYS A 110 -5.18 -2.85 -13.03
#